data_AF-A0A924I3N7-F1
#
_entry.id   AF-A0A924I3N7-F1
#
_cell.length_a   1.000
_cell.length_b   1.000
_cell.length_c   1.000
_cell.angle_alpha   90.00
_cell.angle_beta   90.00
_cell.angle_gamma   90.00
#
_symmetry.space_group_name_H-M   'P 1'
#
loop_
_entity.id
_entity.type
_entity.pdbx_description
1 polymer ?
#
loop_
_entity_poly.entity_id
_entity_poly.type
_entity_poly.pdbx_seq_one_letter_code
_entity_poly.pdbx_strand_id
1 'polypeptide(L)' 'ATVLLERLDPATLGALLAFYEHRVFVAAVLLGTNPFDQWGVELGKEMAMAALAGSGEGFDASTAALMARGLAT' A
#
# COMPACT_ATOMS: atom_id res chain seq x y z
N ALA A 1 -17.41 12.73 -8.88
CA ALA A 1 -18.77 12.17 -8.98
C ALA A 1 -19.44 12.33 -7.62
N THR A 2 -20.69 12.76 -7.59
CA THR A 2 -21.47 12.87 -6.35
C THR A 2 -22.48 11.72 -6.36
N VAL A 3 -22.50 10.92 -5.29
CA VAL A 3 -23.47 9.83 -5.10
C VAL A 3 -24.38 10.23 -3.94
N LEU A 4 -25.67 10.38 -4.22
CA LEU A 4 -26.68 10.66 -3.21
C LEU A 4 -27.43 9.36 -2.89
N LEU A 5 -27.55 9.05 -1.60
CA LEU A 5 -28.30 7.90 -1.10
C LEU A 5 -29.50 8.42 -0.29
N GLU A 6 -30.65 7.78 -0.43
CA GLU A 6 -31.85 8.13 0.36
C GLU A 6 -31.66 7.81 1.84
N ARG A 7 -30.95 6.73 2.16
CA ARG A 7 -30.56 6.32 3.52
C ARG A 7 -29.28 5.51 3.45
N LEU A 8 -28.46 5.59 4.51
CA LEU A 8 -27.37 4.65 4.75
C LEU A 8 -27.86 3.46 5.57
N ASP A 9 -27.85 2.28 4.95
CA ASP A 9 -28.18 0.99 5.54
C ASP A 9 -27.24 -0.10 4.99
N PRO A 10 -27.29 -1.35 5.52
CA PRO A 10 -26.34 -2.38 5.10
C PRO A 10 -26.35 -2.67 3.59
N ALA A 11 -27.53 -2.59 2.95
CA ALA A 11 -27.66 -2.85 1.52
C ALA A 11 -27.04 -1.73 0.69
N THR A 12 -27.38 -0.47 1.00
CA THR A 12 -26.86 0.72 0.30
C THR A 12 -25.36 0.91 0.53
N LEU A 13 -24.86 0.61 1.73
CA LEU A 13 -23.42 0.61 2.02
C LEU A 13 -22.68 -0.47 1.22
N GLY A 14 -23.21 -1.70 1.19
CA GLY A 14 -22.64 -2.80 0.41
C GLY A 14 -22.58 -2.46 -1.09
N ALA A 15 -23.65 -1.89 -1.64
CA ALA A 15 -23.69 -1.43 -3.02
C ALA A 15 -22.65 -0.33 -3.30
N LEU A 16 -22.46 0.60 -2.37
CA LEU A 16 -21.45 1.65 -2.49
C LEU A 16 -20.03 1.09 -2.49
N LEU A 17 -19.72 0.15 -1.59
CA LEU A 17 -18.42 -0.53 -1.55
C LEU A 17 -18.17 -1.30 -2.86
N ALA A 18 -19.13 -2.13 -3.27
CA ALA A 18 -19.07 -2.89 -4.51
C ALA A 18 -18.86 -1.98 -5.72
N PHE A 19 -19.52 -0.82 -5.78
CA PHE A 19 -19.29 0.18 -6.83
C PHE A 19 -17.83 0.62 -6.90
N TYR A 20 -17.18 0.91 -5.77
CA TYR A 20 -15.77 1.32 -5.76
C TYR A 20 -14.82 0.15 -6.06
N GLU A 21 -15.12 -1.06 -5.61
CA GLU A 21 -14.36 -2.27 -5.97
C GLU A 21 -14.36 -2.48 -7.49
N HIS A 22 -15.54 -2.42 -8.12
CA HIS A 22 -15.67 -2.57 -9.57
C HIS A 22 -15.03 -1.40 -10.33
N ARG A 23 -15.10 -0.17 -9.79
CA ARG A 23 -14.42 0.98 -10.39
C ARG A 23 -12.91 0.77 -10.46
N VAL A 24 -12.30 0.30 -9.37
CA VAL A 24 -10.85 -0.01 -9.33
C VAL A 24 -10.52 -1.14 -10.29
N PHE A 25 -11.33 -2.21 -10.31
CA PHE A 25 -11.16 -3.32 -11.23
C PHE A 25 -11.19 -2.87 -12.70
N VAL A 26 -12.21 -2.09 -13.11
CA VAL A 26 -12.34 -1.60 -14.49
C VAL A 26 -11.16 -0.70 -14.86
N ALA A 27 -10.73 0.19 -13.97
CA ALA A 27 -9.57 1.03 -14.21
C ALA A 27 -8.30 0.19 -14.45
N ALA A 28 -8.09 -0.85 -13.65
CA ALA A 28 -6.95 -1.75 -13.81
C ALA A 28 -6.99 -2.54 -15.12
N VAL A 29 -8.16 -3.04 -15.51
CA VAL A 29 -8.35 -3.71 -16.81
C VAL A 29 -8.03 -2.77 -17.97
N LEU A 30 -8.51 -1.51 -17.92
CA LEU A 30 -8.23 -0.51 -18.95
C LEU A 30 -6.75 -0.13 -19.04
N LEU A 31 -6.05 -0.13 -17.90
CA LEU A 31 -4.61 0.17 -17.82
C LEU A 31 -3.72 -1.06 -18.08
N GLY A 32 -4.30 -2.25 -18.28
CA GLY A 32 -3.54 -3.49 -18.48
C GLY A 32 -2.75 -3.93 -17.24
N THR A 33 -3.22 -3.57 -16.05
CA THR A 33 -2.59 -3.92 -14.76
C THR A 33 -3.43 -4.95 -14.01
N ASN A 34 -2.80 -5.74 -13.14
CA ASN A 34 -3.50 -6.65 -12.25
C ASN A 34 -3.89 -5.93 -10.94
N PRO A 35 -5.20 -5.76 -10.62
CA PRO A 35 -5.62 -5.10 -9.39
C PRO A 35 -5.58 -6.01 -8.15
N PHE A 36 -5.29 -7.29 -8.32
CA PHE A 36 -5.37 -8.31 -7.26
C PHE A 36 -4.00 -8.76 -6.74
N ASP A 37 -2.90 -8.22 -7.25
CA ASP A 37 -1.57 -8.49 -6.72
C ASP A 37 -1.02 -7.34 -5.87
N GLN A 38 0.01 -7.65 -5.06
CA GLN A 38 0.66 -6.70 -4.16
C GLN A 38 2.17 -6.93 -4.05
N TRP A 39 2.85 -7.21 -5.16
CA TRP A 39 4.31 -7.46 -5.14
C TRP A 39 5.13 -6.31 -4.56
N GLY A 40 4.64 -5.07 -4.68
CA GLY A 40 5.33 -3.87 -4.21
C GLY A 40 5.58 -3.79 -2.70
N VAL A 41 4.98 -4.67 -1.89
CA VAL A 41 5.17 -4.65 -0.43
C VAL A 41 6.41 -5.45 0.02
N GLU A 42 6.90 -6.37 -0.80
CA GLU A 42 7.88 -7.37 -0.34
C GLU A 42 9.26 -6.77 -0.11
N LEU A 43 9.78 -5.96 -1.04
CA LEU A 43 11.09 -5.31 -0.88
C LEU A 43 11.13 -4.42 0.38
N GLY A 44 10.04 -3.69 0.64
CA GLY A 44 9.94 -2.85 1.84
C GLY A 44 9.99 -3.68 3.14
N LYS A 45 9.35 -4.85 3.16
CA LYS A 45 9.43 -5.78 4.30
C LYS A 45 10.85 -6.32 4.49
N GLU A 46 11.50 -6.75 3.40
CA GLU A 46 12.87 -7.27 3.46
C GLU A 46 13.86 -6.20 3.96
N MET A 47 13.78 -4.99 3.41
CA MET A 47 14.63 -3.87 3.81
C MET A 47 14.39 -3.49 5.29
N ALA A 48 13.15 -3.44 5.74
CA ALA A 48 12.84 -3.13 7.14
C ALA A 48 13.41 -4.20 8.10
N MET A 49 13.31 -5.49 7.73
CA MET A 49 13.88 -6.59 8.51
C MET A 49 15.41 -6.53 8.56
N ALA A 50 16.07 -6.24 7.43
CA ALA A 50 17.52 -6.07 7.38
C ALA A 50 17.98 -4.86 8.21
N ALA A 51 17.24 -3.75 8.17
CA ALA A 51 17.52 -2.57 8.98
C ALA A 51 17.39 -2.85 10.48
N LEU A 52 16.38 -3.62 10.90
CA LEU A 52 16.19 -4.05 12.29
C LEU A 52 17.29 -4.99 12.78
N ALA A 53 17.87 -5.80 11.89
CA ALA A 53 19.00 -6.66 12.22
C ALA A 53 20.32 -5.90 12.45
N GLY A 54 20.35 -4.59 12.23
CA GLY A 54 21.51 -3.72 12.49
C GLY A 54 22.62 -3.82 11.44
N SER A 55 22.43 -4.54 10.34
CA SER A 55 23.38 -4.53 9.22
C SER A 55 23.15 -3.28 8.38
N GLY A 56 23.99 -2.25 8.58
CA GLY A 56 24.05 -1.11 7.67
C GLY A 56 24.70 -1.45 6.32
N GLU A 57 25.21 -2.68 6.15
CA GLU A 57 25.79 -3.17 4.91
C GLU A 57 24.71 -3.37 3.83
N GLY A 58 24.98 -2.84 2.63
CA GLY A 58 24.06 -2.93 1.49
C GLY A 58 23.08 -1.76 1.36
N PHE A 59 22.97 -0.89 2.36
CA PHE A 59 22.20 0.34 2.28
C PHE A 59 23.03 1.50 1.73
N ASP A 60 22.37 2.44 1.06
CA ASP A 60 23.01 3.65 0.54
C ASP A 60 23.42 4.61 1.67
N ALA A 61 24.26 5.60 1.34
CA ALA A 61 24.82 6.53 2.33
C ALA A 61 23.75 7.33 3.10
N SER A 62 22.60 7.64 2.48
CA SER A 62 21.49 8.32 3.16
C SER A 62 20.88 7.41 4.22
N THR A 63 20.53 6.19 3.83
CA THR A 63 19.88 5.21 4.73
C THR A 63 20.82 4.80 5.88
N ALA A 64 22.11 4.56 5.60
CA ALA A 64 23.11 4.24 6.62
C ALA A 64 23.30 5.37 7.64
N ALA A 65 23.34 6.64 7.18
CA ALA A 65 23.46 7.79 8.07
C ALA A 65 22.22 7.95 8.99
N LEU A 66 21.02 7.69 8.48
CA LEU A 66 19.79 7.71 9.29
C LEU A 66 19.75 6.58 10.30
N MET A 67 20.13 5.36 9.92
CA MET A 67 20.21 4.21 10.83
C MET A 67 21.21 4.48 11.97
N ALA A 68 22.40 4.99 11.67
CA ALA A 68 23.40 5.34 12.68
C ALA A 68 22.90 6.41 13.66
N ARG A 69 22.08 7.37 13.19
CA ARG A 69 21.47 8.39 14.05
C ARG A 69 20.33 7.83 14.92
N GLY A 70 19.49 6.96 14.36
CA GLY A 70 18.33 6.40 15.06
C GLY A 70 18.69 5.32 16.10
N LEU A 71 19.72 4.51 15.82
CA LEU A 71 20.18 3.43 16.72
C LEU A 71 21.12 3.93 17.85
N ALA A 72 21.51 5.21 17.83
CA ALA A 72 22.33 5.83 18.87
C ALA A 72 21.51 6.44 20.03
N THR A 73 20.18 6.26 20.01
CA THR A 73 19.23 6.65 21.06
C THR A 73 18.74 5.41 21.81
#